data_AF-A0A2W0BK61-F1
#
_entry.id   AF-A0A2W0BK61-F1
#
_cell.length_a   1.000
_cell.length_b   1.000
_cell.length_c   1.000
_cell.angle_alpha   90.00
_cell.angle_beta   90.00
_cell.angle_gamma   90.00
#
_symmetry.space_group_name_H-M   'P 1'
#
loop_
_entity.id
_entity.type
_entity.pdbx_description
1 polymer ?
#
loop_
_entity_poly.entity_id
_entity_poly.type
_entity_poly.pdbx_seq_one_letter_code
_entity_poly.pdbx_strand_id
1 'polypeptide(L)'
;TIKGVVIGGDFNTNHDQAMFATERTLDSLADAGYQNNFEGMALPERVTHPGNHGFPDATFDFLFTKGLTALQPTVTQTNASDHWPVTRNFRLS
;
A
#
# COMPACT_ATOMS: atom_id res chain seq x y z
N THR A 1 -15.92 -16.34 -15.10
CA THR A 1 -14.60 -15.73 -15.39
C THR A 1 -14.26 -14.77 -14.28
N ILE A 2 -13.02 -14.74 -13.80
CA ILE A 2 -12.59 -13.76 -12.79
C ILE A 2 -12.46 -12.40 -13.48
N LYS A 3 -13.13 -11.37 -12.95
CA LYS A 3 -13.11 -10.02 -13.51
C LYS A 3 -11.96 -9.16 -12.97
N GLY A 4 -11.48 -9.44 -11.77
CA GLY A 4 -10.37 -8.73 -11.16
C GLY A 4 -9.94 -9.38 -9.85
N VAL A 5 -8.78 -8.96 -9.35
CA VAL A 5 -8.17 -9.45 -8.12
C VAL A 5 -7.79 -8.24 -7.26
N VAL A 6 -8.03 -8.35 -5.96
CA VAL A 6 -7.56 -7.40 -4.94
C VAL A 6 -6.72 -8.17 -3.93
N ILE A 7 -5.53 -7.64 -3.61
CA ILE A 7 -4.66 -8.16 -2.55
C ILE A 7 -4.50 -7.02 -1.54
N GLY A 8 -4.86 -7.27 -0.29
CA GLY A 8 -4.83 -6.28 0.77
C GLY A 8 -4.18 -6.83 2.03
N GLY A 9 -3.39 -5.99 2.70
CA GLY A 9 -2.79 -6.32 3.99
C GLY A 9 -1.55 -5.52 4.29
N ASP A 10 -0.93 -5.88 5.41
CA ASP A 10 0.38 -5.42 5.84
C ASP A 10 1.47 -6.27 5.18
N PHE A 11 2.32 -5.63 4.38
CA PHE A 11 3.42 -6.27 3.66
C PHE A 11 4.76 -6.16 4.41
N ASN A 12 4.83 -5.37 5.49
CA ASN A 12 6.06 -5.14 6.29
C ASN A 12 7.30 -4.75 5.46
N THR A 13 7.10 -4.08 4.32
CA THR A 13 8.17 -3.63 3.41
C THR A 13 7.74 -2.36 2.67
N ASN A 14 8.71 -1.57 2.20
CA ASN A 14 8.50 -0.40 1.36
C ASN A 14 9.75 -0.04 0.54
N HIS A 15 9.61 0.90 -0.38
CA HIS A 15 10.71 1.40 -1.20
C HIS A 15 11.44 2.62 -0.59
N ASP A 16 11.00 3.12 0.56
CA ASP A 16 11.54 4.34 1.17
C ASP A 16 12.73 4.06 2.11
N GLN A 17 12.69 2.93 2.81
CA GLN A 17 13.68 2.60 3.84
C GLN A 17 14.78 1.71 3.25
N ALA A 18 16.04 2.14 3.42
CA ALA A 18 17.21 1.45 2.88
C ALA A 18 17.34 -0.03 3.31
N MET A 19 16.78 -0.41 4.47
CA MET A 19 16.79 -1.80 4.94
C MET A 19 16.01 -2.76 4.04
N PHE A 20 15.07 -2.26 3.24
CA PHE A 20 14.27 -3.02 2.29
C PHE A 20 14.78 -2.93 0.85
N ALA A 21 15.95 -2.34 0.61
CA ALA A 21 16.46 -2.10 -0.75
C ALA A 21 16.65 -3.37 -1.60
N THR A 22 16.73 -4.55 -0.99
CA THR A 22 16.81 -5.85 -1.69
C THR A 22 15.53 -6.66 -1.62
N GLU A 23 14.49 -6.15 -0.95
CA GLU A 23 13.16 -6.77 -0.90
C GLU A 23 12.49 -6.58 -2.27
N ARG A 24 11.76 -7.60 -2.75
CA ARG A 24 11.24 -7.64 -4.12
C ARG A 24 9.73 -7.85 -4.22
N THR A 25 9.01 -7.92 -3.11
CA THR A 25 7.58 -8.26 -3.10
C THR A 25 6.76 -7.22 -3.85
N LEU A 26 6.99 -5.92 -3.58
CA LEU A 26 6.23 -4.85 -4.23
C LEU A 26 6.57 -4.76 -5.73
N ASP A 27 7.85 -4.85 -6.09
CA ASP A 27 8.30 -4.91 -7.49
C ASP A 27 7.72 -6.12 -8.23
N SER A 28 7.70 -7.30 -7.61
CA SER A 28 7.15 -8.51 -8.23
C SER A 28 5.64 -8.41 -8.48
N LEU A 29 4.91 -7.74 -7.59
CA LEU A 29 3.49 -7.43 -7.80
C LEU A 29 3.30 -6.42 -8.94
N ALA A 30 4.11 -5.37 -8.98
CA ALA A 30 4.08 -4.38 -10.07
C ALA A 30 4.40 -5.02 -11.43
N ASP A 31 5.46 -5.83 -11.52
CA ASP A 31 5.85 -6.59 -12.71
C ASP A 31 4.75 -7.55 -13.18
N ALA A 32 4.01 -8.14 -12.24
CA ALA A 32 2.86 -8.97 -12.53
C ALA A 32 1.59 -8.19 -12.94
N GLY A 33 1.67 -6.85 -13.02
CA GLY A 33 0.59 -5.96 -13.45
C GLY A 33 -0.43 -5.63 -12.36
N TYR A 34 -0.06 -5.75 -11.08
CA TYR A 34 -0.86 -5.24 -9.98
C TYR A 34 -0.49 -3.78 -9.68
N GLN A 35 -1.47 -2.99 -9.27
CA GLN A 35 -1.29 -1.56 -8.96
C GLN A 35 -1.81 -1.24 -7.57
N ASN A 36 -1.01 -0.57 -6.73
CA ASN A 36 -1.44 -0.11 -5.39
C ASN A 36 -1.90 1.36 -5.41
N ASN A 37 -1.42 2.18 -6.34
CA ASN A 37 -1.80 3.59 -6.55
C ASN A 37 -1.39 4.57 -5.45
N PHE A 38 -0.41 4.21 -4.62
CA PHE A 38 0.39 5.17 -3.86
C PHE A 38 1.54 5.78 -4.69
N GLU A 39 1.77 5.30 -5.93
CA GLU A 39 2.85 5.82 -6.78
C GLU A 39 2.72 7.34 -6.98
N GLY A 40 3.82 8.06 -6.72
CA GLY A 40 3.88 9.52 -6.84
C GLY A 40 3.36 10.31 -5.64
N MET A 41 2.78 9.67 -4.62
CA MET A 41 2.37 10.34 -3.38
C MET A 41 3.58 10.59 -2.46
N ALA A 42 3.60 11.76 -1.81
CA ALA A 42 4.61 12.06 -0.81
C ALA A 42 4.41 11.19 0.43
N LEU A 43 5.50 10.79 1.11
CA LEU A 43 5.43 9.92 2.29
C LEU A 43 4.37 10.37 3.33
N PRO A 44 4.24 11.67 3.71
CA PRO A 44 3.24 12.11 4.69
C PRO A 44 1.78 11.85 4.28
N GLU A 45 1.51 11.66 2.99
CA GLU A 45 0.16 11.43 2.45
C GLU A 45 -0.22 9.95 2.43
N ARG A 46 0.75 9.06 2.67
CA ARG A 46 0.60 7.60 2.54
C ARG A 46 1.14 6.80 3.73
N VAL A 47 1.42 7.45 4.85
CA VAL A 47 1.79 6.76 6.09
C VAL A 47 0.65 5.84 6.48
N THR A 48 0.91 4.55 6.67
CA THR A 48 -0.06 3.57 7.20
C THR A 48 0.36 3.03 8.55
N HIS A 49 1.65 3.15 8.88
CA HIS A 49 2.20 2.83 10.17
C HIS A 49 3.03 4.03 10.65
N PRO A 50 2.46 4.93 11.47
CA PRO A 50 3.18 6.08 12.00
C PRO A 50 4.39 5.65 12.82
N GLY A 51 5.44 6.46 12.76
CA GLY A 51 6.71 6.19 13.42
C GLY A 51 6.53 6.04 14.93
N ASN A 52 7.09 4.95 15.47
CA ASN A 52 7.08 4.66 16.90
C ASN A 52 8.36 3.89 17.29
N HIS A 53 8.78 3.98 18.55
CA HIS A 53 9.93 3.25 19.11
C HIS A 53 11.24 3.37 18.29
N GLY A 54 11.46 4.51 17.64
CA GLY A 54 12.67 4.78 16.85
C GLY A 54 12.58 4.39 15.38
N PHE A 55 11.45 3.84 14.93
CA PHE A 55 11.16 3.62 13.52
C PHE A 55 10.48 4.86 12.89
N PRO A 56 10.80 5.21 11.64
CA PRO A 56 10.17 6.33 10.94
C PRO A 56 8.74 5.97 10.50
N ASP A 57 7.99 6.98 10.06
CA ASP A 57 6.74 6.78 9.35
C ASP A 57 6.94 5.85 8.14
N ALA A 58 6.03 4.89 7.96
CA ALA A 58 6.10 3.91 6.89
C ALA A 58 4.75 3.70 6.20
N THR A 59 4.82 3.32 4.92
CA THR A 59 3.71 2.71 4.19
C THR A 59 3.96 1.20 4.16
N PHE A 60 3.23 0.44 4.96
CA PHE A 60 3.31 -1.04 4.96
C PHE A 60 2.02 -1.69 4.48
N ASP A 61 0.90 -0.98 4.58
CA ASP A 61 -0.41 -1.49 4.23
C ASP A 61 -0.78 -1.08 2.81
N PHE A 62 -1.01 -2.06 1.94
CA PHE A 62 -1.28 -1.81 0.53
C PHE A 62 -2.59 -2.47 0.10
N LEU A 63 -3.28 -1.86 -0.88
CA LEU A 63 -4.40 -2.45 -1.61
C LEU A 63 -4.02 -2.54 -3.09
N PHE A 64 -3.43 -3.67 -3.49
CA PHE A 64 -3.07 -3.98 -4.88
C PHE A 64 -4.29 -4.46 -5.66
N THR A 65 -4.41 -4.01 -6.91
CA THR A 65 -5.52 -4.40 -7.80
C THR A 65 -5.02 -4.83 -9.18
N LYS A 66 -5.68 -5.80 -9.80
CA LYS A 66 -5.44 -6.22 -11.20
C LYS A 66 -6.76 -6.51 -11.90
N GLY A 67 -6.90 -6.01 -13.12
CA GLY A 67 -8.16 -6.12 -13.90
C GLY A 67 -9.28 -5.20 -13.41
N LEU A 68 -8.98 -4.19 -12.60
CA LEU A 68 -9.94 -3.22 -12.06
C LEU A 68 -9.47 -1.81 -12.38
N THR A 69 -10.41 -0.88 -12.57
CA THR A 69 -10.08 0.55 -12.52
C THR A 69 -10.24 1.02 -11.08
N ALA A 70 -9.17 1.50 -10.47
CA ALA A 70 -9.18 1.84 -9.06
C ALA A 70 -8.53 3.22 -8.81
N LEU A 71 -9.18 4.02 -7.96
CA LEU A 71 -8.72 5.36 -7.59
C LEU A 71 -7.51 5.27 -6.65
N GLN A 72 -6.89 6.41 -6.34
CA GLN A 72 -5.88 6.46 -5.28
C GLN A 72 -6.47 5.97 -3.94
N PRO A 73 -5.69 5.22 -3.14
CA PRO A 73 -6.08 4.84 -1.80
C PRO A 73 -6.18 6.06 -0.87
N THR A 74 -6.95 5.92 0.21
CA THR A 74 -7.06 6.92 1.28
C THR A 74 -6.70 6.27 2.60
N VAL A 75 -5.83 6.93 3.37
CA VAL A 75 -5.47 6.51 4.72
C VAL A 75 -6.27 7.32 5.74
N THR A 76 -6.89 6.63 6.71
CA THR A 76 -7.66 7.29 7.77
C THR A 76 -6.90 7.23 9.09
N GLN A 77 -6.50 8.38 9.62
CA GLN A 77 -5.84 8.45 10.92
C GLN A 77 -6.80 8.06 12.06
N THR A 78 -6.31 7.23 12.97
CA THR A 78 -7.08 6.74 14.12
C THR A 78 -6.14 6.28 15.23
N ASN A 79 -6.67 6.14 16.45
CA ASN A 79 -5.97 5.59 17.61
C ASN A 79 -6.42 4.16 17.93
N ALA A 80 -7.15 3.50 17.03
CA ALA A 80 -7.67 2.15 17.25
C ALA A 80 -6.59 1.05 17.14
N SER A 81 -5.50 1.33 16.44
CA SER A 81 -4.34 0.46 16.22
C SER A 81 -3.13 1.36 15.94
N ASP A 82 -1.94 0.77 16.05
CA ASP A 82 -0.68 1.26 15.51
C ASP A 82 -0.65 1.33 13.97
N HIS A 83 -1.59 0.69 13.28
CA HIS A 83 -1.82 0.86 11.85
C HIS A 83 -3.05 1.74 11.55
N TRP A 84 -2.92 2.63 10.57
CA TRP A 84 -4.00 3.42 10.01
C TRP A 84 -4.67 2.66 8.85
N PRO A 85 -6.02 2.52 8.85
CA PRO A 85 -6.74 1.84 7.79
C PRO A 85 -6.53 2.46 6.41
N VAL A 86 -6.28 1.59 5.43
CA VAL A 86 -6.24 1.94 4.01
C VAL A 86 -7.57 1.56 3.35
N THR A 87 -8.20 2.51 2.68
CA THR A 87 -9.43 2.30 1.93
C THR A 87 -9.25 2.67 0.47
N ARG A 88 -9.99 2.02 -0.43
CA ARG A 88 -9.86 2.26 -1.87
C ARG A 88 -11.15 1.93 -2.61
N ASN A 89 -11.53 2.80 -3.54
CA ASN A 89 -12.67 2.58 -4.43
C ASN A 89 -12.21 1.97 -5.76
N PHE A 90 -12.90 0.92 -6.21
CA PHE A 90 -12.65 0.25 -7.48
C PHE A 90 -13.94 0.02 -8.26
N ARG A 91 -13.81 -0.04 -9.59
CA ARG A 91 -14.89 -0.34 -10.54
C ARG A 91 -14.56 -1.61 -11.30
N LEU A 92 -15.58 -2.47 -11.43
CA LEU A 92 -15.55 -3.61 -12.34
C LEU A 92 -15.67 -3.08 -13.77
N SER A 93 -14.77 -3.53 -14.65
CA SER A 93 -14.89 -3.35 -16.10
C SER A 93 -15.89 -4.33 -16.72
#